data_AF-A0A1B6GYP7-F1
#
_entry.id   AF-A0A1B6GYP7-F1
#
_cell.length_a   1.000
_cell.length_b   1.000
_cell.length_c   1.000
_cell.angle_alpha   90.00
_cell.angle_beta   90.00
_cell.angle_gamma   90.00
#
_symmetry.space_group_name_H-M   'P 1'
#
loop_
_entity.id
_entity.type
_entity.pdbx_description
1 polymer ?
#
loop_
_entity_poly.entity_id
_entity_poly.type
_entity_poly.pdbx_seq_one_letter_code
_entity_poly.pdbx_strand_id
1 'polypeptide(L)'
;ISNIEIQTMDSNTEIVDLLKPILSMCLTKQEIQMLENIPPDVEFLLLKSLDLLTALRYTDCIENVQNVIDITWEELNTGHWSLVPESQRSVYSAASLLKVVALVHQAVQESADSSLSCLKQAVKTADLGLLLGNSHRD
;
A
#
# COMPACT_ATOMS: atom_id res chain seq x y z
N ILE A 1 -50.66 -5.51 -8.14
CA ILE A 1 -49.50 -4.88 -8.82
C ILE A 1 -48.55 -4.49 -7.70
N SER A 2 -47.62 -5.37 -7.38
CA SER A 2 -46.62 -5.18 -6.33
C SER A 2 -45.47 -4.35 -6.90
N ASN A 3 -45.33 -3.11 -6.42
CA ASN A 3 -44.13 -2.31 -6.63
C ASN A 3 -42.98 -2.99 -5.90
N ILE A 4 -42.17 -3.74 -6.65
CA ILE A 4 -40.83 -4.09 -6.21
C ILE A 4 -40.01 -2.83 -6.46
N GLU A 5 -39.85 -2.02 -5.43
CA GLU A 5 -38.75 -1.06 -5.35
C GLU A 5 -37.46 -1.88 -5.40
N ILE A 6 -36.88 -1.99 -6.59
CA ILE A 6 -35.49 -2.40 -6.75
C ILE A 6 -34.70 -1.27 -6.11
N GLN A 7 -34.35 -1.45 -4.83
CA GLN A 7 -33.34 -0.65 -4.16
C GLN A 7 -32.04 -0.87 -4.94
N THR A 8 -31.75 0.03 -5.86
CA THR A 8 -30.39 0.21 -6.38
C THR A 8 -29.56 0.74 -5.23
N MET A 9 -28.98 -0.16 -4.43
CA MET A 9 -27.84 0.20 -3.60
C MET A 9 -26.80 0.82 -4.53
N ASP A 10 -26.34 2.02 -4.17
CA ASP A 10 -25.32 2.74 -4.95
C ASP A 10 -24.11 1.81 -5.12
N SER A 11 -23.77 1.46 -6.36
CA SER A 11 -22.70 0.52 -6.69
C SER A 11 -21.36 0.93 -6.07
N ASN A 12 -21.19 2.22 -5.74
CA ASN A 12 -20.04 2.71 -5.00
C ASN A 12 -20.00 2.22 -3.53
N THR A 13 -21.15 2.03 -2.90
CA THR A 13 -21.26 1.54 -1.51
C THR A 13 -20.87 0.05 -1.43
N GLU A 14 -21.29 -0.76 -2.39
CA GLU A 14 -20.93 -2.19 -2.45
C GLU A 14 -19.43 -2.41 -2.68
N ILE A 15 -18.81 -1.60 -3.54
CA ILE A 15 -17.36 -1.64 -3.79
C ILE A 15 -16.57 -1.24 -2.55
N VAL A 16 -16.98 -0.16 -1.86
CA VAL A 16 -16.35 0.27 -0.62
C VAL A 16 -16.45 -0.81 0.45
N ASP A 17 -17.60 -1.47 0.57
CA ASP A 17 -17.81 -2.56 1.52
C ASP A 17 -16.94 -3.79 1.20
N LEU A 18 -16.75 -4.11 -0.09
CA LEU A 18 -15.87 -5.20 -0.52
C LEU A 18 -14.40 -4.93 -0.19
N LEU A 19 -14.00 -3.66 -0.18
CA LEU A 19 -12.61 -3.23 0.03
C LEU A 19 -12.25 -2.96 1.50
N LYS A 20 -13.24 -2.77 2.38
CA LYS A 20 -13.03 -2.58 3.84
C LYS A 20 -12.11 -3.64 4.48
N PRO A 21 -12.25 -4.95 4.18
CA PRO A 21 -11.34 -5.96 4.71
C PRO A 21 -9.88 -5.70 4.31
N ILE A 22 -9.62 -5.30 3.07
CA ILE A 22 -8.26 -5.04 2.57
C ILE A 22 -7.65 -3.84 3.27
N LEU A 23 -8.43 -2.76 3.48
CA LEU A 23 -7.99 -1.61 4.26
C LEU A 23 -7.68 -1.99 5.72
N SER A 24 -8.51 -2.87 6.31
CA SER A 24 -8.32 -3.35 7.69
C SER A 24 -7.12 -4.29 7.87
N MET A 25 -6.61 -4.85 6.77
CA MET A 25 -5.38 -5.65 6.73
C MET A 25 -4.13 -4.80 6.43
N CYS A 26 -4.31 -3.48 6.24
CA CYS A 26 -3.19 -2.56 6.06
C CYS A 26 -2.61 -2.12 7.41
N LEU A 27 -1.48 -1.41 7.37
CA LEU A 27 -0.78 -0.92 8.55
C LEU A 27 -1.57 0.18 9.26
N THR A 28 -1.49 0.15 10.59
CA THR A 28 -1.92 1.21 11.49
C THR A 28 -0.82 2.24 11.72
N LYS A 29 -1.18 3.42 12.23
CA LYS A 29 -0.19 4.44 12.64
C LYS A 29 0.77 3.90 13.69
N GLN A 30 0.26 3.11 14.64
CA GLN A 30 1.04 2.48 15.69
C GLN A 30 2.06 1.50 15.11
N GLU A 31 1.67 0.66 14.14
CA GLU A 31 2.60 -0.28 13.50
C GLU A 31 3.70 0.46 12.71
N ILE A 32 3.38 1.58 12.06
CA ILE A 32 4.40 2.44 11.41
C ILE A 32 5.35 3.03 12.44
N GLN A 33 4.84 3.53 13.57
CA GLN A 33 5.64 4.12 14.64
C GLN A 33 6.48 3.08 15.42
N MET A 34 6.13 1.81 15.31
CA MET A 34 6.92 0.70 15.87
C MET A 34 8.10 0.28 14.98
N LEU A 35 8.20 0.78 13.74
CA LEU A 35 9.35 0.52 12.89
C LEU A 35 10.61 1.16 13.49
N GLU A 36 11.62 0.35 13.75
CA GLU A 36 12.84 0.81 14.42
C GLU A 36 13.78 1.55 13.47
N ASN A 37 14.53 2.53 13.99
CA ASN A 37 15.62 3.21 13.29
C ASN A 37 15.25 3.82 11.92
N ILE A 38 14.01 4.30 11.79
CA ILE A 38 13.53 4.98 10.59
C ILE A 38 13.91 6.47 10.63
N PRO A 39 14.36 7.07 9.51
CA PRO A 39 14.54 8.52 9.44
C PRO A 39 13.20 9.26 9.63
N PRO A 40 13.15 10.39 10.37
CA PRO A 40 11.90 11.12 10.63
C PRO A 40 11.14 11.54 9.37
N ASP A 41 11.84 11.91 8.30
CA ASP A 41 11.22 12.30 7.03
C ASP A 41 10.55 11.11 6.33
N VAL A 42 11.15 9.92 6.46
CA VAL A 42 10.59 8.67 5.92
C VAL A 42 9.37 8.23 6.72
N GLU A 43 9.43 8.34 8.06
CA GLU A 43 8.29 8.11 8.93
C GLU A 43 7.12 9.04 8.58
N PHE A 44 7.40 10.34 8.41
CA PHE A 44 6.41 11.32 8.00
C PHE A 44 5.75 10.95 6.67
N LEU A 45 6.54 10.54 5.68
CA LEU A 45 6.00 10.10 4.39
C LEU A 45 5.12 8.85 4.51
N LEU A 46 5.51 7.85 5.32
CA LEU A 46 4.69 6.65 5.57
C LEU A 46 3.36 7.01 6.25
N LEU A 47 3.40 7.81 7.31
CA LEU A 47 2.20 8.26 8.02
C LEU A 47 1.28 9.08 7.10
N LYS A 48 1.85 9.96 6.28
CA LYS A 48 1.10 10.74 5.29
C LYS A 48 0.47 9.85 4.23
N SER A 49 1.17 8.80 3.76
CA SER A 49 0.60 7.83 2.83
C SER A 49 -0.59 7.09 3.45
N LEU A 50 -0.50 6.69 4.72
CA LEU A 50 -1.62 6.09 5.44
C LEU A 50 -2.80 7.05 5.59
N ASP A 51 -2.54 8.33 5.88
CA ASP A 51 -3.58 9.36 5.93
C ASP A 51 -4.26 9.58 4.56
N LEU A 52 -3.48 9.58 3.47
CA LEU A 52 -4.03 9.66 2.10
C LEU A 52 -4.85 8.42 1.75
N LEU A 53 -4.39 7.22 2.11
CA LEU A 53 -5.10 5.96 1.89
C LEU A 53 -6.45 5.95 2.63
N THR A 54 -6.45 6.32 3.91
CA THR A 54 -7.68 6.39 4.73
C THR A 54 -8.63 7.50 4.28
N ALA A 55 -8.10 8.58 3.69
CA ALA A 55 -8.89 9.62 3.03
C ALA A 55 -9.34 9.24 1.61
N LEU A 56 -9.12 8.00 1.16
CA LEU A 56 -9.48 7.47 -0.16
C LEU A 56 -8.81 8.22 -1.34
N ARG A 57 -7.67 8.87 -1.09
CA ARG A 57 -6.87 9.59 -2.10
C ARG A 57 -5.79 8.69 -2.67
N TYR A 58 -6.19 7.65 -3.40
CA TYR A 58 -5.31 6.56 -3.80
C TYR A 58 -4.16 6.99 -4.72
N THR A 59 -4.41 7.85 -5.70
CA THR A 59 -3.35 8.36 -6.60
C THR A 59 -2.28 9.11 -5.82
N ASP A 60 -2.69 10.05 -4.95
CA ASP A 60 -1.76 10.80 -4.09
C ASP A 60 -1.00 9.87 -3.13
N CYS A 61 -1.69 8.86 -2.58
CA CYS A 61 -1.06 7.84 -1.73
C CYS A 61 0.02 7.08 -2.49
N ILE A 62 -0.26 6.63 -3.73
CA ILE A 62 0.67 5.89 -4.57
C ILE A 62 1.91 6.72 -4.90
N GLU A 63 1.73 7.99 -5.26
CA GLU A 63 2.84 8.91 -5.54
C GLU A 63 3.66 9.18 -4.27
N ASN A 64 3.00 9.45 -3.14
CA ASN A 64 3.69 9.77 -1.89
C ASN A 64 4.47 8.56 -1.35
N VAL A 65 3.88 7.35 -1.37
CA VAL A 65 4.56 6.12 -0.92
C VAL A 65 5.64 5.66 -1.89
N GLN A 66 5.55 6.00 -3.17
CA GLN A 66 6.63 5.71 -4.13
C GLN A 66 7.93 6.42 -3.74
N ASN A 67 7.85 7.65 -3.21
CA ASN A 67 9.05 8.34 -2.72
C ASN A 67 9.74 7.56 -1.59
N VAL A 68 8.97 6.91 -0.70
CA VAL A 68 9.53 6.04 0.35
C VAL A 68 10.19 4.81 -0.27
N ILE A 69 9.53 4.17 -1.24
CA ILE A 69 10.09 3.02 -1.95
C ILE A 69 11.39 3.40 -2.65
N ASP A 70 11.47 4.57 -3.29
CA ASP A 70 12.67 5.03 -4.00
C ASP A 70 13.83 5.30 -3.04
N ILE A 71 13.58 6.06 -1.96
CA ILE A 71 14.59 6.32 -0.90
C ILE A 71 15.12 5.01 -0.34
N THR A 72 14.21 4.10 0.04
CA THR A 72 14.62 2.85 0.66
C THR A 72 15.24 1.89 -0.35
N TRP A 73 14.84 1.91 -1.62
CA TRP A 73 15.49 1.12 -2.66
C TRP A 73 16.98 1.46 -2.74
N GLU A 74 17.33 2.75 -2.69
CA GLU A 74 18.73 3.19 -2.73
C GLU A 74 19.53 2.58 -1.57
N GLU A 75 18.98 2.65 -0.36
CA GLU A 75 19.58 2.06 0.84
C GLU A 75 19.73 0.54 0.72
N LEU A 76 18.71 -0.16 0.23
CA LEU A 76 18.72 -1.62 0.03
C LEU A 76 19.76 -2.10 -0.99
N ASN A 77 20.19 -1.21 -1.90
CA ASN A 77 21.15 -1.54 -2.95
C ASN A 77 22.57 -0.99 -2.66
N THR A 78 22.83 -0.57 -1.41
CA THR A 78 24.17 -0.24 -0.95
C THR A 78 24.92 -1.48 -0.43
N GLY A 79 25.84 -2.01 -1.24
CA GLY A 79 26.74 -3.09 -0.83
C GLY A 79 26.09 -4.48 -0.80
N HIS A 80 26.63 -5.38 0.03
CA HIS A 80 26.13 -6.76 0.10
C HIS A 80 24.80 -6.84 0.86
N TRP A 81 23.82 -7.55 0.30
CA TRP A 81 22.49 -7.75 0.89
C TRP A 81 22.48 -8.14 2.37
N SER A 82 23.44 -8.97 2.80
CA SER A 82 23.55 -9.41 4.19
C SER A 82 23.86 -8.27 5.18
N LEU A 83 24.38 -7.15 4.69
CA LEU A 83 24.75 -5.97 5.47
C LEU A 83 23.63 -4.91 5.50
N VAL A 84 22.58 -5.09 4.70
CA VAL A 84 21.44 -4.17 4.68
C VAL A 84 20.76 -4.18 6.05
N PRO A 85 20.52 -3.01 6.68
CA PRO A 85 19.84 -2.94 7.96
C PRO A 85 18.42 -3.51 7.89
N GLU A 86 18.01 -4.20 8.95
CA GLU A 86 16.64 -4.73 9.05
C GLU A 86 15.60 -3.62 9.01
N SER A 87 15.88 -2.47 9.60
CA SER A 87 15.01 -1.29 9.54
C SER A 87 14.68 -0.87 8.12
N GLN A 88 15.66 -0.88 7.20
CA GLN A 88 15.44 -0.52 5.79
C GLN A 88 14.55 -1.57 5.09
N ARG A 89 14.75 -2.86 5.39
CA ARG A 89 13.87 -3.93 4.88
C ARG A 89 12.44 -3.80 5.41
N SER A 90 12.28 -3.46 6.69
CA SER A 90 10.96 -3.22 7.30
C SER A 90 10.24 -2.05 6.64
N VAL A 91 10.94 -0.92 6.44
CA VAL A 91 10.40 0.26 5.76
C VAL A 91 9.98 -0.08 4.33
N TYR A 92 10.81 -0.79 3.57
CA TYR A 92 10.49 -1.20 2.21
C TYR A 92 9.25 -2.10 2.14
N SER A 93 9.12 -3.03 3.09
CA SER A 93 7.96 -3.91 3.24
C SER A 93 6.69 -3.11 3.52
N ALA A 94 6.77 -2.17 4.47
CA ALA A 94 5.65 -1.32 4.87
C ALA A 94 5.16 -0.42 3.72
N ALA A 95 6.10 0.24 3.04
CA ALA A 95 5.81 1.08 1.88
C ALA A 95 5.21 0.27 0.72
N SER A 96 5.77 -0.91 0.45
CA SER A 96 5.24 -1.84 -0.57
C SER A 96 3.81 -2.27 -0.25
N LEU A 97 3.49 -2.62 1.00
CA LEU A 97 2.13 -2.99 1.42
C LEU A 97 1.14 -1.83 1.25
N LEU A 98 1.50 -0.62 1.71
CA LEU A 98 0.66 0.57 1.54
C LEU A 98 0.36 0.84 0.06
N LYS A 99 1.38 0.74 -0.81
CA LYS A 99 1.22 0.91 -2.25
C LYS A 99 0.33 -0.16 -2.88
N VAL A 100 0.48 -1.43 -2.48
CA VAL A 100 -0.37 -2.53 -2.95
C VAL A 100 -1.82 -2.26 -2.63
N VAL A 101 -2.13 -1.89 -1.38
CA VAL A 101 -3.51 -1.59 -0.97
C VAL A 101 -4.07 -0.41 -1.77
N ALA A 102 -3.30 0.67 -1.92
CA ALA A 102 -3.73 1.82 -2.71
C ALA A 102 -4.01 1.46 -4.18
N LEU A 103 -3.15 0.65 -4.82
CA LEU A 103 -3.33 0.18 -6.19
C LEU A 103 -4.55 -0.73 -6.35
N VAL A 104 -4.79 -1.64 -5.42
CA VAL A 104 -5.97 -2.51 -5.44
C VAL A 104 -7.24 -1.69 -5.32
N HIS A 105 -7.27 -0.70 -4.43
CA HIS A 105 -8.42 0.18 -4.30
C HIS A 105 -8.63 1.05 -5.55
N GLN A 106 -7.56 1.58 -6.13
CA GLN A 106 -7.65 2.33 -7.39
C GLN A 106 -8.21 1.45 -8.52
N ALA A 107 -7.78 0.19 -8.59
CA ALA A 107 -8.22 -0.74 -9.64
C ALA A 107 -9.74 -0.95 -9.68
N VAL A 108 -10.45 -0.85 -8.54
CA VAL A 108 -11.91 -1.05 -8.50
C VAL A 108 -12.70 0.19 -8.93
N GLN A 109 -12.06 1.36 -8.97
CA GLN A 109 -12.70 2.62 -9.36
C GLN A 109 -12.44 3.01 -10.83
N GLU A 110 -11.59 2.26 -11.50
CA GLU A 110 -11.08 2.58 -12.83
C GLU A 110 -11.72 1.70 -13.93
N SER A 111 -11.54 2.10 -15.19
CA SER A 111 -11.94 1.28 -16.35
C SER A 111 -11.22 -0.08 -16.35
N ALA A 112 -11.75 -1.08 -17.08
CA ALA A 112 -11.18 -2.44 -17.09
C ALA A 112 -9.68 -2.49 -17.46
N ASP A 113 -9.24 -1.72 -18.46
CA ASP A 113 -7.83 -1.69 -18.89
C ASP A 113 -6.93 -1.03 -17.84
N SER A 114 -7.38 0.08 -17.26
CA SER A 114 -6.70 0.76 -16.15
C SER A 114 -6.64 -0.14 -14.90
N SER A 115 -7.72 -0.85 -14.59
CA SER A 115 -7.83 -1.79 -13.49
C SER A 115 -6.79 -2.91 -13.59
N LEU A 116 -6.66 -3.53 -14.78
CA LEU A 116 -5.64 -4.56 -15.02
C LEU A 116 -4.22 -4.01 -14.85
N SER A 117 -3.97 -2.77 -15.28
CA SER A 117 -2.67 -2.10 -15.08
C SER A 117 -2.36 -1.91 -13.59
N CYS A 118 -3.32 -1.40 -12.81
CA CYS A 118 -3.19 -1.23 -11.37
C CYS A 118 -2.91 -2.56 -10.66
N LEU A 119 -3.63 -3.62 -11.01
CA LEU A 119 -3.43 -4.96 -10.42
C LEU A 119 -2.07 -5.56 -10.79
N LYS A 120 -1.61 -5.41 -12.04
CA LYS A 120 -0.26 -5.84 -12.44
C LYS A 120 0.82 -5.12 -11.65
N GLN A 121 0.66 -3.81 -11.45
CA GLN A 121 1.56 -3.03 -10.62
C GLN A 121 1.51 -3.48 -9.15
N ALA A 122 0.33 -3.78 -8.61
CA ALA A 122 0.17 -4.25 -7.25
C ALA A 122 0.90 -5.59 -7.04
N VAL A 123 0.73 -6.56 -7.95
CA VAL A 123 1.44 -7.84 -7.90
C VAL A 123 2.96 -7.63 -7.95
N LYS A 124 3.45 -6.79 -8.87
CA LYS A 124 4.88 -6.48 -8.96
C LYS A 124 5.42 -5.83 -7.68
N THR A 125 4.67 -4.89 -7.09
CA THR A 125 5.06 -4.24 -5.84
C THR A 125 5.04 -5.22 -4.67
N ALA A 126 4.07 -6.12 -4.59
CA ALA A 126 4.03 -7.17 -3.58
C ALA A 126 5.23 -8.12 -3.71
N ASP A 127 5.54 -8.56 -4.94
CA ASP A 127 6.68 -9.44 -5.24
C ASP A 127 8.01 -8.81 -4.81
N LEU A 128 8.25 -7.55 -5.18
CA LEU A 128 9.42 -6.80 -4.75
C LEU A 128 9.45 -6.58 -3.23
N GLY A 129 8.30 -6.27 -2.63
CA GLY A 129 8.17 -6.09 -1.18
C GLY A 129 8.50 -7.36 -0.39
N LEU A 130 8.13 -8.54 -0.89
CA LEU A 130 8.47 -9.83 -0.28
C LEU A 130 9.94 -10.19 -0.50
N LEU A 131 10.46 -9.95 -1.71
CA LEU A 131 11.83 -10.27 -2.10
C LEU A 131 12.88 -9.40 -1.39
N LEU A 132 12.62 -8.09 -1.32
CA LEU A 132 13.55 -7.08 -0.81
C LEU A 132 13.19 -6.60 0.60
N GLY A 133 12.02 -6.97 1.10
CA GLY A 133 11.59 -6.64 2.44
C GLY A 133 12.12 -7.60 3.50
N ASN A 134 11.40 -7.68 4.61
CA ASN A 134 11.64 -8.68 5.65
C ASN A 134 11.10 -10.04 5.20
N SER A 135 11.87 -10.72 4.35
CA SER A 135 11.76 -12.17 4.25
C SER A 135 12.06 -12.76 5.63
N HIS A 136 11.15 -13.60 6.14
CA HIS A 136 11.33 -14.32 7.41
C HIS A 136 12.70 -15.00 7.41
N ARG A 137 13.53 -14.70 8.40
CA ARG A 137 14.81 -15.38 8.62
C ARG A 137 14.59 -16.40 9.73
N ASP A 138 14.66 -17.68 9.38
CA ASP A 138 14.74 -18.80 10.32
C ASP A 138 16.01 -18.71 11.19
#